data_AF-A0A6G1FQL8-F1
#
_entry.id   AF-A0A6G1FQL8-F1
#
_cell.length_a   1.000
_cell.length_b   1.000
_cell.length_c   1.000
_cell.angle_alpha   90.00
_cell.angle_beta   90.00
_cell.angle_gamma   90.00
#
_symmetry.space_group_name_H-M   'P 1'
#
loop_
_entity.id
_entity.type
_entity.pdbx_description
1 polymer ?
#
loop_
_entity_poly.entity_id
_entity_poly.type
_entity_poly.pdbx_seq_one_letter_code
_entity_poly.pdbx_strand_id
1 'polypeptide(L)'
;GCYTDSIGDRALAGTYYFDEELTVQKCATFCADYTFLGTEYGGECYCGDTLGGSGTGGQEALEADCSMTCKGNSGQKCGAGYRVSVYE
;
A
#
# COMPACT_ATOMS: atom_id res chain seq x y z
N GLY A 1 -0.40 5.26 -7.48
CA GLY A 1 -1.24 4.44 -8.37
C GLY A 1 -1.52 3.09 -7.75
N CYS A 2 -2.30 2.25 -8.42
CA CYS A 2 -2.63 0.91 -7.95
C CYS A 2 -1.70 -0.17 -8.53
N TYR A 3 -1.20 -1.06 -7.67
CA TYR A 3 -0.29 -2.14 -8.06
C TYR A 3 -0.69 -3.49 -7.46
N THR A 4 -0.31 -4.58 -8.11
CA THR A 4 -0.47 -5.94 -7.57
C THR A 4 0.45 -6.16 -6.36
N ASP A 5 -0.02 -6.91 -5.37
CA ASP A 5 0.77 -7.31 -4.21
C ASP A 5 0.63 -8.82 -3.94
N SER A 6 1.62 -9.43 -3.30
CA SER A 6 1.65 -10.85 -2.93
C SER A 6 2.57 -11.08 -1.73
N ILE A 7 2.16 -11.92 -0.78
CA ILE A 7 2.95 -12.22 0.44
C ILE A 7 4.36 -12.72 0.11
N GLY A 8 4.52 -13.51 -0.95
CA GLY A 8 5.82 -14.04 -1.38
C GLY A 8 6.63 -13.09 -2.27
N ASP A 9 6.03 -11.98 -2.70
CA ASP A 9 6.63 -11.02 -3.63
C ASP A 9 5.90 -9.67 -3.50
N ARG A 10 6.25 -8.92 -2.46
CA ARG A 10 5.60 -7.65 -2.11
C ARG A 10 5.96 -6.56 -3.11
N ALA A 11 5.02 -5.65 -3.39
CA ALA A 11 5.31 -4.49 -4.23
C ALA A 11 6.29 -3.53 -3.55
N LEU A 12 6.16 -3.39 -2.22
CA LEU A 12 7.04 -2.63 -1.34
C LEU A 12 7.56 -3.57 -0.24
N ALA A 13 8.87 -3.84 -0.25
CA ALA A 13 9.50 -4.86 0.59
C ALA A 13 10.30 -4.29 1.78
N GLY A 14 10.08 -3.03 2.15
CA GLY A 14 10.71 -2.39 3.31
C GLY A 14 10.01 -2.78 4.62
N THR A 15 9.65 -1.78 5.43
CA THR A 15 8.94 -2.00 6.69
C THR A 15 7.42 -2.02 6.50
N TYR A 16 6.71 -2.57 7.49
CA TYR A 16 5.27 -2.79 7.44
C TYR A 16 4.63 -2.64 8.83
N TYR A 17 3.41 -2.12 8.87
CA TYR A 17 2.54 -2.25 10.04
C TYR A 17 1.06 -2.30 9.68
N PHE A 18 0.25 -2.68 10.67
CA PHE A 18 -1.20 -2.69 10.58
C PHE A 18 -1.82 -1.78 11.63
N ASP A 19 -2.89 -1.07 11.26
CA ASP A 19 -3.68 -0.20 12.14
C ASP A 19 -5.18 -0.26 11.80
N GLU A 20 -6.02 -0.49 12.82
CA GLU A 20 -7.49 -0.46 12.69
C GLU A 20 -8.02 0.97 12.47
N GLU A 21 -7.19 1.99 12.67
CA GLU A 21 -7.51 3.39 12.41
C GLU A 21 -6.59 3.96 11.31
N LEU A 22 -6.10 3.12 10.38
CA LEU A 22 -5.19 3.57 9.34
C LEU A 22 -5.80 4.69 8.48
N THR A 23 -4.98 5.69 8.18
CA THR A 23 -5.22 6.71 7.14
C THR A 23 -3.99 6.78 6.25
N VAL A 24 -4.13 7.34 5.04
CA VAL A 24 -2.98 7.54 4.14
C VAL A 24 -1.92 8.40 4.82
N GLN A 25 -2.31 9.42 5.59
CA GLN A 25 -1.39 10.31 6.32
C GLN A 25 -0.63 9.59 7.44
N LYS A 26 -1.29 8.67 8.16
CA LYS A 26 -0.60 7.83 9.16
C LYS A 26 0.47 6.96 8.48
N CYS A 27 0.12 6.34 7.36
CA CYS A 27 1.07 5.55 6.59
C CYS A 27 2.23 6.40 6.06
N ALA A 28 1.96 7.59 5.54
CA ALA A 28 2.99 8.52 5.09
C ALA A 28 3.92 9.01 6.22
N THR A 29 3.37 9.21 7.42
CA THR A 29 4.19 9.55 8.59
C THR A 29 5.10 8.40 8.99
N PHE A 30 4.60 7.17 8.94
CA PHE A 30 5.38 5.97 9.24
C PHE A 30 6.49 5.71 8.21
N CYS A 31 6.21 5.96 6.93
CA CYS A 31 7.14 5.76 5.83
C CYS A 31 8.01 6.99 5.51
N ALA A 32 8.13 7.97 6.41
CA ALA A 32 8.79 9.24 6.11
C ALA A 32 10.28 9.13 5.70
N ASP A 33 10.94 8.03 6.07
CA ASP A 33 12.33 7.73 5.72
C ASP A 33 12.46 6.87 4.44
N TYR A 34 11.36 6.60 3.73
CA TYR A 34 11.32 5.78 2.51
C TYR A 34 10.82 6.59 1.31
N THR A 35 11.24 6.19 0.11
CA THR A 35 10.77 6.82 -1.15
C THR A 35 9.27 6.61 -1.40
N PHE A 36 8.75 5.43 -1.07
CA PHE A 36 7.37 5.06 -1.34
C PHE A 36 6.66 4.56 -0.09
N LEU A 37 5.38 4.88 -0.02
CA LEU A 37 4.43 4.25 0.90
C LEU A 37 3.35 3.51 0.10
N GLY A 38 2.79 2.48 0.72
CA GLY A 38 1.76 1.64 0.14
C GLY A 38 0.69 1.32 1.16
N THR A 39 -0.56 1.42 0.77
CA THR A 39 -1.69 1.02 1.64
C THR A 39 -2.44 -0.15 1.01
N GLU A 40 -2.69 -1.20 1.79
CA GLU A 40 -3.43 -2.39 1.37
C GLU A 40 -4.56 -2.70 2.37
N TYR A 41 -5.56 -3.45 1.92
CA TYR A 41 -6.59 -4.06 2.77
C TYR A 41 -7.24 -3.13 3.83
N GLY A 42 -7.30 -1.82 3.54
CA GLY A 42 -7.88 -0.79 4.40
C GLY A 42 -7.07 -0.44 5.66
N GLY A 43 -6.25 -1.35 6.19
CA GLY A 43 -5.55 -1.21 7.46
C GLY A 43 -4.06 -1.51 7.41
N GLU A 44 -3.54 -1.90 6.25
CA GLU A 44 -2.13 -2.29 6.07
C GLU A 44 -1.34 -1.14 5.46
N CYS A 45 -0.14 -0.89 6.00
CA CYS A 45 0.81 0.09 5.50
C CYS A 45 2.17 -0.54 5.26
N TYR A 46 2.70 -0.34 4.06
CA TYR A 46 3.98 -0.84 3.58
C TYR A 46 4.86 0.34 3.17
N CYS A 47 6.17 0.26 3.43
CA CYS A 47 7.14 1.24 2.96
C CYS A 47 8.17 0.56 2.06
N GLY A 48 8.81 1.33 1.19
CA GLY A 48 9.94 0.82 0.41
C GLY A 48 10.62 1.91 -0.40
N ASP A 49 11.90 1.73 -0.70
CA ASP A 49 12.66 2.66 -1.54
C ASP A 49 12.53 2.37 -3.04
N THR A 50 11.96 1.22 -3.37
CA THR A 50 11.75 0.73 -4.73
C THR A 50 10.36 0.16 -4.86
N LEU A 51 9.76 0.38 -6.03
CA LEU A 51 8.50 -0.23 -6.42
C LEU A 51 8.77 -1.40 -7.39
N GLY A 52 8.28 -2.59 -7.04
CA GLY A 52 8.46 -3.79 -7.84
C GLY A 52 9.07 -4.93 -7.04
N GLY A 53 8.36 -6.05 -7.00
CA GLY A 53 8.91 -7.33 -6.53
C GLY A 53 9.84 -7.96 -7.58
N SER A 54 10.42 -9.11 -7.26
CA SER A 54 11.20 -9.92 -8.22
C SER A 54 10.32 -10.82 -9.08
N GLY A 55 8.99 -10.71 -8.98
CA GLY A 55 7.99 -11.53 -9.69
C GLY A 55 6.69 -10.75 -10.01
N THR A 56 5.57 -11.20 -9.43
CA THR A 56 4.22 -10.66 -9.71
C THR A 56 3.84 -9.42 -8.91
N GLY A 57 4.62 -9.04 -7.89
CA GLY A 57 4.40 -7.84 -7.07
C GLY A 57 4.86 -6.56 -7.77
N GLY A 58 4.10 -5.48 -7.60
CA GLY A 58 4.42 -4.17 -8.16
C GLY A 58 4.12 -4.03 -9.66
N GLN A 59 3.30 -4.91 -10.25
CA GLN A 59 2.76 -4.70 -11.59
C GLN A 59 1.61 -3.69 -11.51
N GLU A 60 1.55 -2.77 -12.46
CA GLU A 60 0.47 -1.77 -12.50
C GLU A 60 -0.89 -2.45 -12.70
N ALA A 61 -1.87 -2.03 -11.90
CA ALA A 61 -3.26 -2.48 -11.96
C ALA A 61 -4.17 -1.29 -12.28
N LEU A 62 -5.44 -1.57 -12.59
CA LEU A 62 -6.42 -0.50 -12.74
C LEU A 62 -6.62 0.22 -11.41
N GLU A 63 -6.70 1.55 -11.42
CA GLU A 63 -6.94 2.33 -10.19
C GLU A 63 -8.23 1.90 -9.48
N ALA A 64 -9.23 1.43 -10.23
CA ALA A 64 -10.48 0.89 -9.70
C ALA A 64 -10.32 -0.40 -8.89
N ASP A 65 -9.22 -1.14 -9.05
CA ASP A 65 -8.93 -2.34 -8.26
C ASP A 65 -8.56 -1.97 -6.80
N CYS A 66 -7.96 -0.80 -6.59
CA CYS A 66 -7.63 -0.25 -5.27
C CYS A 66 -8.82 0.49 -4.65
N SER A 67 -9.96 -0.20 -4.55
CA SER A 67 -11.24 0.41 -4.18
C SER A 67 -11.60 0.35 -2.69
N MET A 68 -10.81 -0.34 -1.87
CA MET A 68 -11.07 -0.45 -0.43
C MET A 68 -10.82 0.87 0.28
N THR A 69 -11.69 1.22 1.20
CA THR A 69 -11.53 2.43 2.01
C THR A 69 -10.58 2.18 3.18
N CYS A 70 -9.85 3.23 3.59
CA CYS A 70 -9.04 3.18 4.80
C CYS A 70 -9.94 2.99 6.03
N LYS A 71 -9.50 2.16 6.99
CA LYS A 71 -10.29 1.87 8.19
C LYS A 71 -10.50 3.10 9.08
N GLY A 72 -9.50 3.98 9.18
CA GLY A 72 -9.58 5.24 9.92
C GLY A 72 -10.18 6.40 9.15
N ASN A 73 -10.41 6.27 7.84
CA ASN A 73 -11.01 7.34 7.02
C ASN A 73 -11.68 6.79 5.75
N SER A 74 -13.02 6.73 5.74
CA SER A 74 -13.79 6.23 4.60
C SER A 74 -13.76 7.13 3.36
N GLY A 75 -13.25 8.36 3.48
CA GLY A 75 -13.02 9.29 2.36
C GLY A 75 -11.73 9.01 1.59
N GLN A 76 -10.90 8.07 2.06
CA GLN A 76 -9.62 7.71 1.45
C GLN A 76 -9.62 6.26 0.97
N LYS A 77 -8.85 5.98 -0.07
CA LYS A 77 -8.62 4.63 -0.58
C LYS A 77 -7.31 4.06 -0.05
N CYS A 78 -7.37 2.83 0.44
CA CYS A 78 -6.25 2.10 1.03
C CYS A 78 -6.12 0.71 0.40
N GLY A 79 -5.91 0.67 -0.92
CA GLY A 79 -5.71 -0.56 -1.68
C GLY A 79 -6.95 -1.45 -1.79
N ALA A 80 -6.73 -2.75 -1.86
CA ALA A 80 -7.69 -3.85 -1.71
C ALA A 80 -6.91 -5.14 -1.44
N GLY A 81 -7.55 -6.31 -1.42
CA GLY A 81 -6.80 -7.58 -1.28
C GLY A 81 -5.88 -7.82 -2.48
N TYR A 82 -4.58 -8.05 -2.22
CA TYR A 82 -3.54 -8.22 -3.25
C TYR A 82 -3.42 -7.00 -4.20
N ARG A 83 -3.78 -5.82 -3.69
CA ARG A 83 -3.78 -4.55 -4.42
C ARG A 83 -3.30 -3.44 -3.50
N VAL A 84 -2.12 -2.91 -3.76
CA VAL A 84 -1.54 -1.82 -2.97
C VAL A 84 -1.73 -0.48 -3.69
N SER A 85 -2.26 0.50 -2.99
CA SER A 85 -2.21 1.90 -3.44
C SER A 85 -0.86 2.48 -3.05
N VAL A 86 -0.02 2.82 -4.02
CA VAL A 86 1.33 3.34 -3.81
C VAL A 86 1.37 4.85 -4.03
N TYR A 87 2.11 5.55 -3.16
CA TYR A 87 2.32 6.98 -3.17
C TYR A 87 3.83 7.27 -2.99
N GLU A 88 4.27 8.42 -3.52
CA GLU A 88 5.62 9.00 -3.39
C GLU A 88 5.52 10.30 -2.56
#